data_AF-A0A161MF04-F1
#
_entry.id   AF-A0A161MF04-F1
#
_cell.length_a   1.000
_cell.length_b   1.000
_cell.length_c   1.000
_cell.angle_alpha   90.00
_cell.angle_beta   90.00
_cell.angle_gamma   90.00
#
_symmetry.space_group_name_H-M   'P 1'
#
loop_
_entity.id
_entity.type
_entity.pdbx_description
1 polymer ?
#
loop_
_entity_poly.entity_id
_entity_poly.type
_entity_poly.pdbx_seq_one_letter_code
_entity_poly.pdbx_strand_id
1 'polypeptide(L)'
;MKLYSCETAMKSFQSILNILGGDGEKSRAAEFCLRITVVNDVSCTSLKPGGQIKPRSLVIFGTGQALKAITVTSNSAFVRAANTQGVHLDTFIHQPRALTVMKEILEISV
;
A
#
# COMPACT_ATOMS: atom_id res chain seq x y z
N MET A 1 3.69 -12.13 14.80
CA MET A 1 3.02 -11.00 14.12
C MET A 1 2.45 -11.52 12.80
N LYS A 2 1.19 -11.23 12.47
CA LYS A 2 0.56 -11.65 11.20
C LYS A 2 0.49 -10.46 10.25
N LEU A 3 0.80 -10.67 8.96
CA LEU A 3 0.75 -9.64 7.93
C LEU A 3 -0.42 -9.92 6.99
N TYR A 4 -1.15 -8.87 6.64
CA TYR A 4 -2.29 -8.94 5.74
C TYR A 4 -2.12 -7.93 4.62
N SER A 5 -2.66 -8.27 3.45
CA SER A 5 -2.81 -7.34 2.34
C SER A 5 -4.15 -7.58 1.66
N CYS A 6 -4.81 -6.51 1.22
CA CYS A 6 -5.95 -6.66 0.34
C CYS A 6 -5.47 -6.97 -1.08
N GLU A 7 -6.34 -7.55 -1.90
CA GLU A 7 -6.01 -7.88 -3.28
C GLU A 7 -5.53 -6.65 -4.07
N THR A 8 -6.22 -5.52 -3.91
CA THR A 8 -5.88 -4.27 -4.61
C THR A 8 -4.47 -3.78 -4.29
N ALA A 9 -4.05 -3.86 -3.01
CA ALA A 9 -2.71 -3.46 -2.59
C ALA A 9 -1.66 -4.43 -3.12
N MET A 10 -1.92 -5.75 -3.03
CA MET A 10 -1.00 -6.78 -3.52
C MET A 10 -0.78 -6.68 -5.04
N LYS A 11 -1.85 -6.50 -5.82
CA LYS A 11 -1.78 -6.30 -7.27
C LYS A 11 -0.96 -5.06 -7.64
N SER A 12 -1.18 -3.95 -6.91
CA SER A 12 -0.43 -2.71 -7.13
C SER A 12 1.06 -2.88 -6.81
N PHE A 13 1.38 -3.57 -5.71
CA PHE A 13 2.76 -3.87 -5.31
C PHE A 13 3.49 -4.71 -6.35
N GLN A 14 2.87 -5.80 -6.81
CA GLN A 14 3.43 -6.69 -7.85
C GLN A 14 3.63 -5.94 -9.17
N SER A 15 2.68 -5.10 -9.58
CA SER A 15 2.82 -4.29 -10.80
C SER A 15 4.02 -3.34 -10.73
N ILE A 16 4.22 -2.65 -9.59
CA ILE A 16 5.37 -1.76 -9.40
C ILE A 16 6.68 -2.55 -9.43
N LEU A 17 6.75 -3.68 -8.73
CA LEU A 17 7.94 -4.53 -8.69
C LEU A 17 8.31 -5.10 -10.06
N ASN A 18 7.32 -5.45 -10.88
CA ASN A 18 7.59 -5.96 -12.22
C ASN A 18 8.21 -4.88 -13.13
N ILE A 19 7.81 -3.62 -12.95
CA ILE A 19 8.28 -2.49 -13.75
C ILE A 19 9.63 -1.95 -13.25
N LEU A 20 9.79 -1.81 -11.93
CA LEU A 20 10.92 -1.09 -11.31
C LEU A 20 11.89 -1.98 -10.51
N GLY A 21 11.52 -3.23 -10.24
CA GLY A 21 12.31 -4.15 -9.44
C GLY A 21 13.39 -4.87 -10.26
N GLY A 22 14.64 -4.74 -9.84
CA GLY A 22 15.71 -5.65 -10.27
C GLY A 22 15.60 -7.02 -9.59
N ASP A 23 16.41 -7.98 -10.02
CA ASP A 23 16.31 -9.39 -9.58
C ASP A 23 16.45 -9.57 -8.07
N GLY A 24 17.35 -8.81 -7.45
CA GLY A 24 17.50 -8.82 -5.99
C GLY A 24 16.27 -8.32 -5.24
N GLU A 25 15.59 -7.28 -5.74
CA GLU A 25 14.36 -6.78 -5.12
C GLU A 25 13.20 -7.76 -5.33
N LYS A 26 13.08 -8.33 -6.53
CA LYS A 26 12.06 -9.34 -6.83
C LYS A 26 12.20 -10.58 -5.94
N SER A 27 13.43 -11.03 -5.69
CA SER A 27 13.71 -12.17 -4.80
C SER A 27 13.30 -11.88 -3.35
N ARG A 28 13.71 -10.72 -2.80
CA ARG A 28 13.28 -10.29 -1.45
C ARG A 28 11.78 -10.11 -1.34
N ALA A 29 11.16 -9.56 -2.39
CA ALA A 29 9.72 -9.38 -2.44
C ALA A 29 8.97 -10.72 -2.45
N ALA A 30 9.47 -11.73 -3.16
CA ALA A 30 8.88 -13.06 -3.15
C ALA A 30 8.89 -13.66 -1.73
N GLU A 31 10.02 -13.60 -1.02
CA GLU A 31 10.11 -14.04 0.39
C GLU A 31 9.21 -13.24 1.33
N PHE A 32 9.05 -11.94 1.07
CA PHE A 32 8.11 -11.11 1.82
C PHE A 32 6.65 -11.51 1.58
N CYS A 33 6.26 -11.74 0.33
CA CYS A 33 4.92 -12.17 -0.06
C CYS A 33 4.51 -13.50 0.57
N LEU A 34 5.44 -14.44 0.77
CA LEU A 34 5.17 -15.72 1.46
C LEU A 34 4.68 -15.53 2.90
N ARG A 35 4.96 -14.39 3.53
CA ARG A 35 4.55 -14.07 4.91
C ARG A 35 3.22 -13.31 4.98
N ILE A 36 2.65 -12.93 3.84
CA ILE A 36 1.43 -12.12 3.75
C ILE A 36 0.21 -13.00 3.48
N THR A 37 -0.82 -12.84 4.29
CA THR A 37 -2.15 -13.38 3.99
C THR A 37 -2.92 -12.37 3.14
N VAL A 38 -3.23 -12.73 1.89
CA VAL A 38 -4.08 -11.90 1.03
C VAL A 38 -5.54 -12.15 1.39
N VAL A 39 -6.30 -11.07 1.55
CA VAL A 39 -7.73 -11.11 1.87
C VAL A 39 -8.54 -10.33 0.83
N ASN A 40 -9.86 -10.59 0.80
CA ASN A 40 -10.78 -9.88 -0.08
C ASN A 40 -10.81 -8.39 0.23
N ASP A 41 -10.98 -7.59 -0.83
CA ASP A 41 -11.12 -6.15 -0.76
C ASP A 41 -12.41 -5.75 -0.02
N VAL A 42 -12.29 -4.80 0.93
CA VAL A 42 -13.43 -4.17 1.60
C VAL A 42 -13.29 -2.65 1.48
N SER A 43 -14.29 -1.99 0.91
CA SER A 43 -14.29 -0.53 0.76
C SER A 43 -14.78 0.17 2.03
N CYS A 44 -14.13 1.27 2.39
CA CYS A 44 -14.58 2.15 3.47
C CYS A 44 -15.80 2.97 3.00
N THR A 45 -16.99 2.63 3.50
CA THR A 45 -18.26 3.30 3.14
C THR A 45 -18.54 4.57 3.95
N SER A 46 -17.83 4.78 5.06
CA SER A 46 -17.96 5.96 5.92
C SER A 46 -17.27 7.21 5.36
N LEU A 47 -16.47 7.07 4.31
CA LEU A 47 -15.74 8.15 3.66
C LEU A 47 -16.36 8.52 2.31
N LYS A 48 -16.48 9.83 2.06
CA LYS A 48 -16.94 10.36 0.78
C LYS A 48 -15.73 10.57 -0.14
N PRO A 49 -15.71 9.98 -1.36
CA PRO A 49 -14.65 10.19 -2.34
C PRO A 49 -14.47 11.67 -2.71
N GLY A 50 -13.24 12.11 -2.96
CA GLY A 50 -12.93 13.47 -3.37
C GLY A 50 -11.54 13.94 -2.93
N GLY A 51 -10.93 14.86 -3.69
CA GLY A 51 -9.60 15.41 -3.37
C GLY A 51 -8.53 14.31 -3.15
N GLN A 52 -8.06 14.19 -1.91
CA GLN A 52 -7.06 13.20 -1.46
C GLN A 52 -7.65 11.81 -1.18
N ILE A 53 -8.98 11.67 -1.11
CA ILE A 53 -9.69 10.41 -0.91
C ILE A 53 -9.97 9.77 -2.26
N LYS A 54 -9.01 8.98 -2.74
CA LYS A 54 -9.09 8.23 -4.00
C LYS A 54 -9.75 6.86 -3.79
N PRO A 55 -10.49 6.33 -4.79
CA PRO A 55 -11.17 5.04 -4.68
C PRO A 55 -10.27 3.87 -4.24
N ARG A 56 -9.03 3.81 -4.77
CA ARG A 56 -8.06 2.78 -4.36
C ARG A 56 -7.77 2.82 -2.86
N SER A 57 -7.57 4.01 -2.31
CA SER A 57 -7.27 4.16 -0.89
C SER A 57 -8.46 3.78 -0.01
N LEU A 58 -9.70 4.01 -0.45
CA LEU A 58 -10.89 3.57 0.27
C LEU A 58 -10.92 2.05 0.47
N VAL A 59 -10.48 1.30 -0.54
CA VAL A 59 -10.36 -0.17 -0.46
C VAL A 59 -9.24 -0.60 0.49
N ILE A 60 -8.06 0.02 0.37
CA ILE A 60 -6.90 -0.36 1.21
C ILE A 60 -7.18 -0.11 2.69
N PHE A 61 -7.61 1.11 3.04
CA PHE A 61 -7.88 1.46 4.43
C PHE A 61 -9.19 0.83 4.95
N GLY A 62 -10.20 0.66 4.10
CA GLY A 62 -11.43 -0.05 4.45
C GLY A 62 -11.17 -1.51 4.84
N THR A 63 -10.29 -2.19 4.11
CA THR A 63 -9.89 -3.57 4.44
C THR A 63 -9.14 -3.63 5.77
N GLY A 64 -8.22 -2.70 6.01
CA GLY A 64 -7.52 -2.59 7.30
C GLY A 64 -8.48 -2.40 8.48
N GLN A 65 -9.48 -1.51 8.33
CA GLN A 65 -10.52 -1.30 9.34
C GLN A 65 -11.39 -2.53 9.56
N ALA A 66 -11.83 -3.22 8.50
CA ALA A 66 -12.63 -4.43 8.60
C ALA A 66 -11.89 -5.55 9.35
N LEU A 67 -10.58 -5.66 9.14
CA LEU A 67 -9.71 -6.59 9.87
C LEU A 67 -9.38 -6.16 11.30
N LYS A 68 -9.71 -4.92 11.69
CA LYS A 68 -9.26 -4.28 12.95
C LYS A 68 -7.72 -4.33 13.08
N ALA A 69 -7.03 -4.09 11.97
CA ALA A 69 -5.57 -4.14 11.88
C ALA A 69 -4.98 -2.73 11.69
N ILE A 70 -3.79 -2.51 12.25
CA ILE A 70 -3.03 -1.28 12.02
C ILE A 70 -2.56 -1.26 10.56
N THR A 71 -2.96 -0.23 9.82
CA THR A 71 -2.54 -0.05 8.42
C THR A 71 -1.22 0.70 8.34
N VAL A 72 -0.17 0.05 7.84
CA VAL A 72 1.14 0.69 7.58
C VAL A 72 1.06 1.47 6.27
N THR A 73 1.41 2.75 6.27
CA THR A 73 1.25 3.61 5.08
C THR A 73 2.21 4.79 5.03
N SER A 74 2.56 5.25 3.83
CA SER A 74 3.16 6.59 3.59
C SER A 74 2.14 7.63 3.14
N ASN A 75 0.88 7.25 2.89
CA ASN A 75 -0.15 8.15 2.37
C ASN A 75 -0.77 8.99 3.50
N SER A 76 0.03 9.87 4.09
CA SER A 76 -0.41 10.76 5.17
C SER A 76 -1.50 11.74 4.73
N ALA A 77 -1.56 12.08 3.44
CA ALA A 77 -2.59 12.95 2.89
C ALA A 77 -3.99 12.32 2.97
N PHE A 78 -4.11 11.02 2.67
CA PHE A 78 -5.36 10.29 2.83
C PHE A 78 -5.80 10.22 4.30
N VAL A 79 -4.87 9.88 5.20
CA VAL A 79 -5.16 9.77 6.65
C VAL A 79 -5.68 11.10 7.20
N ARG A 80 -5.03 12.22 6.84
CA ARG A 80 -5.52 13.56 7.22
C ARG A 80 -6.90 13.87 6.64
N ALA A 81 -7.13 13.57 5.37
CA ALA A 81 -8.43 13.83 4.73
C ALA A 81 -9.56 13.00 5.35
N ALA A 82 -9.30 11.74 5.72
CA ALA A 82 -10.25 10.90 6.44
C ALA A 82 -10.59 11.49 7.82
N ASN A 83 -9.58 11.95 8.54
CA ASN A 83 -9.74 12.60 9.84
C ASN A 83 -10.59 13.88 9.73
N THR A 84 -10.42 14.68 8.67
CA THR A 84 -11.27 15.86 8.40
C THR A 84 -12.74 15.50 8.15
N GLN A 85 -13.02 14.29 7.67
CA GLN A 85 -14.39 13.76 7.54
C GLN A 85 -14.90 13.08 8.81
N GLY A 86 -14.14 13.12 9.93
CA GLY A 86 -14.51 12.51 11.20
C GLY A 86 -14.26 11.00 11.28
N VAL A 87 -13.48 10.43 10.35
CA VAL A 87 -13.12 9.01 10.37
C VAL A 87 -11.67 8.85 10.82
N HIS A 88 -11.49 8.26 12.00
CA HIS A 88 -10.16 7.91 12.51
C HIS A 88 -9.71 6.55 11.98
N LEU A 89 -8.50 6.51 11.42
CA LEU A 89 -7.90 5.31 10.87
C LEU A 89 -6.71 4.89 11.74
N ASP A 90 -6.70 3.65 12.21
CA ASP A 90 -5.57 3.08 12.93
C ASP A 90 -4.42 2.83 11.96
N THR A 91 -3.43 3.72 11.99
CA THR A 91 -2.35 3.72 11.01
C THR A 91 -0.98 3.88 11.64
N PHE A 92 0.00 3.21 11.04
CA PHE A 92 1.41 3.44 11.31
C PHE A 92 2.02 4.16 10.09
N ILE A 93 2.31 5.45 10.25
CA ILE A 93 2.84 6.27 9.17
C ILE A 93 4.35 6.10 9.07
N HIS A 94 4.85 5.75 7.89
CA HIS A 94 6.28 5.69 7.60
C HIS A 94 6.66 6.69 6.50
N GLN A 95 7.95 7.03 6.43
CA GLN A 95 8.48 7.86 5.36
C GLN A 95 8.46 7.10 4.03
N PRO A 96 8.03 7.73 2.92
CA PRO A 96 8.05 7.09 1.60
C PRO A 96 9.50 6.85 1.17
N ARG A 97 9.74 5.74 0.47
CA ARG A 97 11.00 5.47 -0.21
C ARG A 97 10.74 5.11 -1.66
N ALA A 98 11.49 5.72 -2.56
CA ALA A 98 11.41 5.41 -3.98
C ALA A 98 12.12 4.08 -4.26
N LEU A 99 11.56 3.30 -5.18
CA LEU A 99 12.23 2.12 -5.72
C LEU A 99 13.02 2.56 -6.96
N THR A 100 14.34 2.72 -6.83
CA THR A 100 15.21 3.34 -7.86
C THR A 100 16.12 2.37 -8.60
N VAL A 101 16.14 1.10 -8.22
CA VAL A 101 17.11 0.09 -8.71
C VAL A 101 17.16 0.00 -10.24
N MET A 102 16.02 -0.09 -10.93
CA MET A 102 16.00 -0.17 -12.40
C MET A 102 16.49 1.12 -13.07
N LYS A 103 16.21 2.28 -12.47
CA LYS A 103 16.68 3.58 -12.97
C LYS A 103 18.20 3.66 -12.90
N GLU A 104 18.78 3.23 -11.78
CA GLU A 104 20.23 3.21 -11.57
C GLU A 104 20.93 2.22 -12.52
N ILE A 105 20.36 1.03 -12.77
CA ILE A 105 20.91 0.07 -13.74
C ILE A 105 20.90 0.63 -15.17
N LEU A 106 19.81 1.31 -15.57
CA LEU A 106 19.70 1.94 -16.88
C LEU A 106 20.69 3.09 -17.04
N GLU A 107 20.92 3.91 -16.00
CA GLU A 107 21.88 5.02 -16.04
C GLU A 107 23.35 4.56 -16.13
N ILE A 108 23.68 3.37 -15.64
CA ILE A 108 25.05 2.79 -15.72
C ILE A 108 25.31 2.14 -17.09
N SER A 109 24.25 1.85 -17.85
CA SER A 109 24.33 1.14 -19.14
C SER A 109 24.39 2.06 -20.37
N VAL A 110 24.51 3.38 -20.17
CA VAL A 110 24.54 4.43 -21.21
C VAL A 110 25.90 5.13 -21.24
#